data_AF-A0A5J9UAD0-F1
#
_entry.id   AF-A0A5J9UAD0-F1
#
_cell.length_a   1.000
_cell.length_b   1.000
_cell.length_c   1.000
_cell.angle_alpha   90.00
_cell.angle_beta   90.00
_cell.angle_gamma   90.00
#
_symmetry.space_group_name_H-M   'P 1'
#
loop_
_entity.id
_entity.type
_entity.pdbx_description
1 polymer ?
#
loop_
_entity_poly.entity_id
_entity_poly.type
_entity_poly.pdbx_seq_one_letter_code
_entity_poly.pdbx_strand_id
1 'polypeptide(L)'
;MVARVRCFARLLVQLLVLVAAVSSAGAGEDVVGTRWAVLIAGSNGYYNYRHQARTALCFHFVPFLQQERTFQADVCHAYQIMKKGGLKDENIIVFMYDDIANNTENPWPGVIINHPNGTDVYAGVPKDYTGEDVNVHNFLAVLLGDNSNLTGGSGKVVDSGPDDHIFVYYADHGSPGLLVMPSGDDLYADDLVDTLKKKHATGTYKSLVFYLEACESGSMFEGLLPADINVYATTASNAEESSWAAYCSYGGQGPPPPPGFDTCLGDLYSVSWMEDSDARDLRNESLAQQYEVVRENTLPHASYSQGSHVMQYGDMTQNVQSLYSFIGTNPDNDNVTTSVKRSGVVSGAGGGRVSQHDADLVYFWNKYRKAGDGTAEKREARERLHQVMARRSQIDSSVERIGSLLFGSGEAGSKVLTAVRPAGQPLADDWDCLKSSVRAYEGHCGPLGQYGMKHTRAFANICNAGVTAEDVAKVAAQACAAVHSDTSSFSSLVQ
;
A
#
# COMPACT_ATOMS: atom_id res chain seq x y z
N MET A 1 59.50 23.26 16.09
CA MET A 1 58.15 23.48 16.66
C MET A 1 57.22 24.24 15.72
N VAL A 2 57.51 25.50 15.34
CA VAL A 2 56.60 26.44 14.63
C VAL A 2 55.72 25.82 13.51
N ALA A 3 56.27 24.96 12.64
CA ALA A 3 55.53 24.35 11.55
C ALA A 3 54.33 23.47 12.01
N ARG A 4 54.47 22.69 13.09
CA ARG A 4 53.39 21.82 13.60
C ARG A 4 52.20 22.62 14.13
N VAL A 5 52.46 23.77 14.75
CA VAL A 5 51.43 24.69 15.26
C VAL A 5 50.59 25.25 14.11
N ARG A 6 51.21 25.58 12.97
CA ARG A 6 50.50 26.09 11.78
C ARG A 6 49.60 25.04 11.12
N CYS A 7 49.97 23.75 11.15
CA CYS A 7 49.05 22.69 10.70
C CYS A 7 47.85 22.53 11.64
N PHE A 8 48.08 22.47 12.97
CA PHE A 8 46.99 22.35 13.94
C PHE A 8 46.01 23.54 13.87
N ALA A 9 46.52 24.77 13.71
CA ALA A 9 45.67 25.95 13.53
C ALA A 9 44.80 25.88 12.26
N ARG A 10 45.36 25.42 11.13
CA ARG A 10 44.57 25.23 9.90
C ARG A 10 43.52 24.13 10.05
N LEU A 11 43.88 23.02 10.70
CA LEU A 11 42.94 21.92 10.95
C LEU A 11 41.78 22.36 11.87
N LEU A 12 42.07 23.12 12.94
CA LEU A 12 41.03 23.69 13.80
C LEU A 12 40.12 24.66 13.06
N VAL A 13 40.66 25.53 12.20
CA VAL A 13 39.84 26.47 11.41
C VAL A 13 38.96 25.72 10.41
N GLN A 14 39.47 24.68 9.75
CA GLN A 14 38.64 23.83 8.87
C GLN A 14 37.56 23.07 9.66
N LEU A 15 37.87 22.58 10.86
CA LEU A 15 36.89 21.93 11.74
C LEU A 15 35.82 22.91 12.23
N LEU A 16 36.20 24.14 12.59
CA LEU A 16 35.29 25.21 12.99
C LEU A 16 34.40 25.67 11.83
N VAL A 17 34.90 25.72 10.60
CA VAL A 17 34.08 26.00 9.40
C VAL A 17 33.11 24.84 9.11
N LEU A 18 33.52 23.58 9.27
CA LEU A 18 32.59 22.44 9.18
C LEU A 18 31.51 22.50 10.28
N VAL A 19 31.89 22.73 11.53
CA VAL A 19 30.95 22.83 12.66
C VAL A 19 30.01 24.03 12.49
N ALA A 20 30.49 25.16 11.97
CA ALA A 20 29.63 26.31 11.65
C ALA A 20 28.63 25.99 10.54
N ALA A 21 29.05 25.32 9.46
CA ALA A 21 28.17 24.89 8.36
C ALA A 21 27.12 23.87 8.82
N VAL A 22 27.49 22.94 9.71
CA VAL A 22 26.55 21.99 10.35
C VAL A 22 25.61 22.72 11.33
N SER A 23 26.05 23.80 11.97
CA SER A 23 25.23 24.59 12.91
C SER A 23 24.27 25.57 12.20
N SER A 24 24.47 25.87 10.92
CA SER A 24 23.58 26.73 10.13
C SER A 24 22.43 25.99 9.44
N ALA A 25 22.42 24.67 9.44
CA ALA A 25 21.34 23.83 8.89
C ALA A 25 20.13 23.66 9.87
N GLY A 26 20.10 24.44 10.95
CA GLY A 26 19.12 24.34 12.05
C GLY A 26 18.16 25.52 12.17
N ALA A 27 18.01 26.33 11.13
CA ALA A 27 16.89 27.25 10.97
C ALA A 27 16.00 26.69 9.86
N GLY A 28 14.70 26.52 10.12
CA GLY A 28 13.78 25.96 9.12
C GLY A 28 13.72 26.87 7.90
N GLU A 29 14.13 26.35 6.74
CA GLU A 29 13.79 26.98 5.47
C GLU A 29 12.29 26.83 5.27
N ASP A 30 11.58 27.95 5.16
CA ASP A 30 10.19 27.95 4.68
C ASP A 30 10.17 27.26 3.31
N VAL A 31 9.41 26.16 3.20
CA VAL A 31 9.29 25.39 1.96
C VAL A 31 8.67 26.31 0.91
N VAL A 32 9.50 26.74 -0.05
CA VAL A 32 9.17 27.84 -0.98
C VAL A 32 7.99 27.51 -1.91
N GLY A 33 7.78 26.24 -2.20
CA GLY A 33 6.65 25.72 -2.97
C GLY A 33 5.58 25.04 -2.11
N THR A 34 4.48 24.71 -2.77
CA THR A 34 3.31 24.07 -2.17
C THR A 34 3.57 22.60 -1.84
N ARG A 35 2.97 22.11 -0.75
CA ARG A 35 2.92 20.68 -0.43
C ARG A 35 1.61 20.08 -0.92
N TRP A 36 1.72 19.06 -1.76
CA TRP A 36 0.63 18.30 -2.34
C TRP A 36 0.65 16.86 -1.85
N ALA A 37 -0.53 16.26 -1.73
CA ALA A 37 -0.66 14.85 -1.38
C ALA A 37 -1.68 14.14 -2.27
N VAL A 38 -1.39 12.91 -2.68
CA VAL A 38 -2.36 11.98 -3.29
C VAL A 38 -2.41 10.72 -2.43
N LEU A 39 -3.59 10.42 -1.90
CA LEU A 39 -3.83 9.30 -1.00
C LEU A 39 -4.81 8.33 -1.69
N ILE A 40 -4.44 7.06 -1.81
CA ILE A 40 -5.24 6.07 -2.55
C ILE A 40 -5.37 4.71 -1.84
N ALA A 41 -6.61 4.22 -1.75
CA ALA A 41 -6.97 2.87 -1.32
C ALA A 41 -7.49 2.07 -2.51
N GLY A 42 -6.86 0.93 -2.81
CA GLY A 42 -7.08 0.14 -4.03
C GLY A 42 -8.23 -0.88 -3.99
N SER A 43 -8.98 -1.00 -2.90
CA SER A 43 -9.99 -2.05 -2.73
C SER A 43 -11.27 -1.59 -2.05
N ASN A 44 -12.27 -2.48 -2.10
CA ASN A 44 -13.57 -2.34 -1.49
C ASN A 44 -13.91 -3.54 -0.59
N GLY A 45 -15.03 -3.43 0.13
CA GLY A 45 -15.54 -4.46 1.01
C GLY A 45 -14.99 -4.41 2.43
N TYR A 46 -15.84 -4.74 3.40
CA TYR A 46 -15.52 -4.68 4.84
C TYR A 46 -14.39 -5.64 5.29
N TYR A 47 -14.02 -6.60 4.44
CA TYR A 47 -12.85 -7.48 4.63
C TYR A 47 -11.51 -6.79 4.27
N ASN A 48 -11.55 -5.63 3.60
CA ASN A 48 -10.41 -4.76 3.29
C ASN A 48 -10.46 -3.41 4.04
N TYR A 49 -11.27 -3.33 5.11
CA TYR A 49 -11.43 -2.20 6.03
C TYR A 49 -10.19 -1.34 6.23
N ARG A 50 -9.06 -1.99 6.55
CA ARG A 50 -7.77 -1.39 6.88
C ARG A 50 -7.28 -0.32 5.90
N HIS A 51 -7.47 -0.54 4.60
CA HIS A 51 -7.02 0.38 3.56
C HIS A 51 -7.88 1.67 3.48
N GLN A 52 -9.15 1.67 3.90
CA GLN A 52 -10.23 2.39 3.18
C GLN A 52 -11.38 2.94 4.08
N ALA A 53 -12.16 3.96 3.65
CA ALA A 53 -13.01 4.74 4.59
C ALA A 53 -14.21 5.60 4.06
N ARG A 54 -15.40 5.65 4.75
CA ARG A 54 -16.66 6.36 4.31
C ARG A 54 -17.67 6.90 5.34
N THR A 55 -18.28 8.08 5.10
CA THR A 55 -19.69 8.40 5.47
C THR A 55 -20.50 9.07 4.35
N ALA A 56 -21.83 8.96 4.47
CA ALA A 56 -22.77 10.01 4.09
C ALA A 56 -23.44 10.61 5.36
N LEU A 57 -23.81 11.90 5.31
CA LEU A 57 -24.20 12.72 6.47
C LEU A 57 -25.67 12.57 6.94
N CYS A 58 -25.91 12.65 8.26
CA CYS A 58 -26.69 13.73 8.91
C CYS A 58 -27.16 13.36 10.35
N PHE A 59 -26.78 14.15 11.36
CA PHE A 59 -27.70 14.83 12.31
C PHE A 59 -26.95 15.84 13.19
N HIS A 60 -27.69 16.76 13.84
CA HIS A 60 -27.18 17.90 14.62
C HIS A 60 -27.42 17.69 16.13
N PHE A 61 -26.61 18.33 17.00
CA PHE A 61 -26.53 18.18 18.48
C PHE A 61 -26.00 16.79 18.92
N VAL A 62 -25.03 16.66 19.84
CA VAL A 62 -24.94 17.25 21.19
C VAL A 62 -23.51 17.74 21.53
N PRO A 63 -23.32 18.86 22.26
CA PRO A 63 -22.00 19.33 22.69
C PRO A 63 -21.69 19.06 24.19
N PHE A 64 -21.19 17.86 24.55
CA PHE A 64 -20.31 17.65 25.72
C PHE A 64 -19.65 16.25 25.70
N LEU A 65 -18.62 16.05 26.54
CA LEU A 65 -17.73 14.86 26.63
C LEU A 65 -16.62 14.77 25.56
N GLN A 66 -15.70 15.73 25.64
CA GLN A 66 -14.37 15.64 25.04
C GLN A 66 -13.52 14.63 25.83
N GLN A 67 -13.48 13.38 25.36
CA GLN A 67 -12.51 12.37 25.76
C GLN A 67 -11.79 11.89 24.51
N GLU A 68 -10.46 12.07 24.49
CA GLU A 68 -9.59 11.73 23.37
C GLU A 68 -9.46 10.23 23.21
N ARG A 69 -10.40 9.77 22.41
CA ARG A 69 -10.43 8.57 21.62
C ARG A 69 -9.44 8.82 20.44
N THR A 70 -8.41 7.97 20.28
CA THR A 70 -7.24 7.74 19.31
C THR A 70 -7.24 6.85 17.98
N PHE A 71 -8.33 6.35 17.34
CA PHE A 71 -8.36 5.36 16.19
C PHE A 71 -8.34 6.08 14.82
N GLN A 72 -8.25 5.33 13.69
CA GLN A 72 -7.60 5.69 12.40
C GLN A 72 -8.09 4.88 11.14
N ALA A 73 -7.52 5.05 9.94
CA ALA A 73 -7.72 4.20 8.74
C ALA A 73 -6.63 4.54 7.71
N ASP A 74 -5.96 3.62 7.00
CA ASP A 74 -4.70 3.93 6.29
C ASP A 74 -4.71 5.26 5.51
N VAL A 75 -5.57 5.39 4.48
CA VAL A 75 -5.71 6.63 3.71
C VAL A 75 -6.22 7.82 4.53
N CYS A 76 -7.21 7.63 5.42
CA CYS A 76 -7.75 8.74 6.21
C CYS A 76 -6.84 9.17 7.38
N HIS A 77 -5.93 8.33 7.83
CA HIS A 77 -4.93 8.64 8.85
C HIS A 77 -3.78 9.42 8.23
N ALA A 78 -3.28 8.99 7.06
CA ALA A 78 -2.37 9.80 6.26
C ALA A 78 -2.94 11.21 6.00
N TYR A 79 -4.24 11.32 5.69
CA TYR A 79 -4.93 12.62 5.63
C TYR A 79 -4.87 13.39 6.96
N GLN A 80 -5.19 12.79 8.11
CA GLN A 80 -5.13 13.53 9.39
C GLN A 80 -3.70 13.92 9.79
N ILE A 81 -2.68 13.12 9.49
CA ILE A 81 -1.27 13.49 9.70
C ILE A 81 -0.95 14.76 8.90
N MET A 82 -1.29 14.78 7.61
CA MET A 82 -1.11 15.94 6.74
C MET A 82 -1.94 17.15 7.19
N LYS A 83 -3.17 16.92 7.67
CA LYS A 83 -4.09 17.94 8.16
C LYS A 83 -3.57 18.63 9.43
N LYS A 84 -3.09 17.86 10.41
CA LYS A 84 -2.34 18.34 11.58
C LYS A 84 -1.04 19.03 11.15
N GLY A 85 -0.37 18.49 10.12
CA GLY A 85 0.84 19.02 9.50
C GLY A 85 0.67 20.37 8.78
N GLY A 86 -0.56 20.87 8.66
CA GLY A 86 -0.86 22.15 8.01
C GLY A 86 -0.91 22.09 6.49
N LEU A 87 -1.13 20.91 5.88
CA LEU A 87 -1.56 20.83 4.49
C LEU A 87 -3.05 21.21 4.38
N LYS A 88 -3.44 21.73 3.22
CA LYS A 88 -4.80 22.20 2.93
C LYS A 88 -5.56 21.17 2.09
N ASP A 89 -6.89 21.16 2.23
CA ASP A 89 -7.76 20.23 1.49
C ASP A 89 -7.77 20.48 -0.02
N GLU A 90 -7.46 21.70 -0.46
CA GLU A 90 -7.25 22.05 -1.88
C GLU A 90 -6.05 21.29 -2.50
N ASN A 91 -5.08 20.85 -1.68
CA ASN A 91 -3.85 20.20 -2.14
C ASN A 91 -3.74 18.72 -1.75
N ILE A 92 -4.70 18.19 -0.99
CA ILE A 92 -4.78 16.75 -0.65
C ILE A 92 -5.89 16.12 -1.49
N ILE A 93 -5.52 15.24 -2.41
CA ILE A 93 -6.44 14.47 -3.25
C ILE A 93 -6.65 13.10 -2.61
N VAL A 94 -7.91 12.72 -2.35
CA VAL A 94 -8.26 11.45 -1.71
C VAL A 94 -9.07 10.54 -2.63
N PHE A 95 -8.50 9.38 -2.94
CA PHE A 95 -9.11 8.23 -3.59
C PHE A 95 -9.41 7.15 -2.55
N MET A 96 -10.68 6.80 -2.39
CA MET A 96 -11.08 5.64 -1.60
C MET A 96 -12.48 5.21 -2.01
N TYR A 97 -12.69 3.90 -2.21
CA TYR A 97 -13.93 3.41 -2.81
C TYR A 97 -15.21 3.81 -2.04
N ASP A 98 -15.07 4.20 -0.77
CA ASP A 98 -16.12 4.75 0.05
C ASP A 98 -17.21 3.67 0.27
N ASP A 99 -16.92 2.68 1.13
CA ASP A 99 -17.94 1.69 1.57
C ASP A 99 -17.81 1.19 3.03
N ILE A 100 -16.89 1.76 3.83
CA ILE A 100 -16.53 1.22 5.15
C ILE A 100 -17.32 1.79 6.35
N ALA A 101 -17.33 3.11 6.65
CA ALA A 101 -17.85 3.52 7.97
C ALA A 101 -19.37 3.44 8.08
N ASN A 102 -20.09 3.66 6.98
CA ASN A 102 -21.53 3.43 6.90
C ASN A 102 -21.90 2.00 6.49
N ASN A 103 -20.95 1.05 6.52
CA ASN A 103 -21.25 -0.36 6.26
C ASN A 103 -22.18 -0.94 7.33
N THR A 104 -23.10 -1.82 6.94
CA THR A 104 -23.98 -2.54 7.89
C THR A 104 -23.22 -3.44 8.87
N GLU A 105 -21.97 -3.78 8.56
CA GLU A 105 -21.10 -4.58 9.41
C GLU A 105 -20.18 -3.76 10.33
N ASN A 106 -20.15 -2.42 10.20
CA ASN A 106 -19.40 -1.56 11.11
C ASN A 106 -20.14 -1.46 12.47
N PRO A 107 -19.55 -1.91 13.60
CA PRO A 107 -20.19 -1.77 14.91
C PRO A 107 -20.31 -0.30 15.35
N TRP A 108 -19.55 0.64 14.75
CA TRP A 108 -19.61 2.07 15.02
C TRP A 108 -19.90 2.87 13.74
N PRO A 109 -21.16 2.92 13.27
CA PRO A 109 -21.53 3.63 12.05
C PRO A 109 -21.02 5.07 12.04
N GLY A 110 -20.25 5.37 10.99
CA GLY A 110 -19.62 6.67 10.78
C GLY A 110 -18.23 6.87 11.40
N VAL A 111 -17.62 5.83 11.98
CA VAL A 111 -16.28 5.88 12.64
C VAL A 111 -15.37 4.78 12.08
N ILE A 112 -14.07 5.07 11.88
CA ILE A 112 -13.09 4.07 11.36
C ILE A 112 -11.81 3.97 12.20
N ILE A 113 -11.26 2.74 12.33
CA ILE A 113 -10.24 2.36 13.32
C ILE A 113 -9.00 1.59 12.76
N ASN A 114 -7.75 2.03 13.04
CA ASN A 114 -6.47 1.42 12.55
C ASN A 114 -5.64 0.91 13.73
N HIS A 115 -5.38 1.78 14.72
CA HIS A 115 -4.89 1.36 16.02
C HIS A 115 -6.05 0.90 16.94
N PRO A 116 -5.93 -0.18 17.77
CA PRO A 116 -7.04 -0.72 18.56
C PRO A 116 -7.67 0.16 19.65
N ASN A 117 -7.07 1.28 20.07
CA ASN A 117 -7.55 2.10 21.20
C ASN A 117 -7.78 3.55 20.76
N GLY A 118 -9.04 4.01 20.59
CA GLY A 118 -9.24 5.12 19.65
C GLY A 118 -10.59 5.91 19.53
N THR A 119 -11.05 6.92 18.69
CA THR A 119 -11.05 7.81 17.43
C THR A 119 -11.67 7.43 16.10
N ASP A 120 -12.46 8.37 15.58
CA ASP A 120 -12.59 8.57 14.14
C ASP A 120 -11.50 9.48 13.54
N VAL A 121 -10.72 9.01 12.56
CA VAL A 121 -10.00 9.89 11.60
C VAL A 121 -10.76 10.10 10.30
N TYR A 122 -11.82 9.34 10.06
CA TYR A 122 -12.54 9.47 8.81
C TYR A 122 -13.27 10.85 8.73
N ALA A 123 -13.65 11.41 9.88
CA ALA A 123 -14.17 12.77 10.03
C ALA A 123 -13.38 13.84 9.26
N GLY A 124 -14.06 14.51 8.34
CA GLY A 124 -13.51 15.65 7.60
C GLY A 124 -12.53 15.30 6.48
N VAL A 125 -12.33 14.02 6.16
CA VAL A 125 -11.53 13.63 4.98
C VAL A 125 -12.30 13.97 3.69
N PRO A 126 -11.64 14.53 2.66
CA PRO A 126 -12.22 14.73 1.33
C PRO A 126 -12.86 13.49 0.70
N LYS A 127 -13.63 13.71 -0.36
CA LYS A 127 -14.31 12.70 -1.19
C LYS A 127 -14.05 13.02 -2.64
N ASP A 128 -12.77 13.02 -2.99
CA ASP A 128 -12.35 13.56 -4.28
C ASP A 128 -12.60 12.57 -5.41
N TYR A 129 -12.41 11.27 -5.14
CA TYR A 129 -12.76 10.15 -6.01
C TYR A 129 -13.25 8.99 -5.15
N THR A 130 -14.47 8.50 -5.42
CA THR A 130 -15.19 7.50 -4.61
C THR A 130 -16.01 6.55 -5.47
N GLY A 131 -16.20 5.31 -5.02
CA GLY A 131 -16.85 4.26 -5.83
C GLY A 131 -16.08 3.98 -7.11
N GLU A 132 -16.81 3.91 -8.23
CA GLU A 132 -16.25 3.64 -9.57
C GLU A 132 -15.27 4.73 -10.05
N ASP A 133 -15.26 5.91 -9.43
CA ASP A 133 -14.26 6.96 -9.69
C ASP A 133 -12.85 6.60 -9.17
N VAL A 134 -12.71 5.58 -8.32
CA VAL A 134 -11.41 5.04 -7.92
C VAL A 134 -10.95 4.02 -8.95
N ASN A 135 -10.36 4.53 -10.03
CA ASN A 135 -9.88 3.77 -11.18
C ASN A 135 -8.52 4.31 -11.67
N VAL A 136 -7.81 3.51 -12.48
CA VAL A 136 -6.46 3.84 -12.97
C VAL A 136 -6.43 5.15 -13.75
N HIS A 137 -7.42 5.40 -14.60
CA HIS A 137 -7.46 6.60 -15.44
C HIS A 137 -7.49 7.87 -14.58
N ASN A 138 -8.38 7.93 -13.58
CA ASN A 138 -8.45 9.06 -12.66
C ASN A 138 -7.16 9.21 -11.83
N PHE A 139 -6.58 8.13 -11.32
CA PHE A 139 -5.35 8.20 -10.52
C PHE A 139 -4.16 8.74 -11.33
N LEU A 140 -3.92 8.21 -12.54
CA LEU A 140 -2.82 8.67 -13.39
C LEU A 140 -3.06 10.09 -13.93
N ALA A 141 -4.30 10.45 -14.25
CA ALA A 141 -4.67 11.81 -14.65
C ALA A 141 -4.46 12.83 -13.51
N VAL A 142 -4.84 12.49 -12.27
CA VAL A 142 -4.57 13.30 -11.07
C VAL A 142 -3.08 13.56 -10.90
N LEU A 143 -2.24 12.51 -10.98
CA LEU A 143 -0.78 12.65 -10.85
C LEU A 143 -0.18 13.58 -11.92
N LEU A 144 -0.74 13.59 -13.14
CA LEU A 144 -0.31 14.47 -14.22
C LEU A 144 -0.82 15.91 -14.11
N GLY A 145 -1.84 16.18 -13.29
CA GLY A 145 -2.55 17.47 -13.28
C GLY A 145 -3.61 17.58 -14.39
N ASP A 146 -3.99 16.47 -15.02
CA ASP A 146 -4.87 16.45 -16.19
C ASP A 146 -6.35 16.31 -15.79
N ASN A 147 -7.02 17.43 -15.64
CA ASN A 147 -8.46 17.47 -15.37
C ASN A 147 -9.34 17.07 -16.57
N SER A 148 -8.77 16.91 -17.77
CA SER A 148 -9.53 16.67 -19.01
C SER A 148 -9.74 15.19 -19.32
N ASN A 149 -8.91 14.32 -18.75
CA ASN A 149 -9.00 12.85 -18.87
C ASN A 149 -9.63 12.16 -17.64
N LEU A 150 -10.26 12.92 -16.74
CA LEU A 150 -11.03 12.37 -15.62
C LEU A 150 -12.37 11.79 -16.08
N THR A 151 -12.73 10.62 -15.56
CA THR A 151 -14.03 9.96 -15.80
C THR A 151 -15.14 10.43 -14.86
N GLY A 152 -14.78 11.05 -13.73
CA GLY A 152 -15.72 11.54 -12.72
C GLY A 152 -15.03 12.18 -11.51
N GLY A 153 -15.61 12.00 -10.32
CA GLY A 153 -15.11 12.59 -9.09
C GLY A 153 -15.26 14.12 -8.99
N SER A 154 -14.43 14.71 -8.13
CA SER A 154 -14.44 16.14 -7.75
C SER A 154 -13.79 17.08 -8.76
N GLY A 155 -12.98 16.55 -9.69
CA GLY A 155 -12.11 17.34 -10.58
C GLY A 155 -10.81 17.84 -9.94
N LYS A 156 -10.50 17.50 -8.67
CA LYS A 156 -9.25 17.92 -8.00
C LYS A 156 -8.07 17.09 -8.52
N VAL A 157 -7.02 17.75 -9.01
CA VAL A 157 -5.79 17.15 -9.58
C VAL A 157 -4.54 17.81 -9.00
N VAL A 158 -3.35 17.24 -9.23
CA VAL A 158 -2.07 17.80 -8.75
C VAL A 158 -1.56 18.90 -9.69
N ASP A 159 -2.20 20.06 -9.62
CA ASP A 159 -1.87 21.29 -10.37
C ASP A 159 -0.69 22.05 -9.75
N SER A 160 0.47 21.37 -9.72
CA SER A 160 1.65 21.74 -8.94
C SER A 160 2.70 22.55 -9.73
N GLY A 161 3.42 23.44 -9.03
CA GLY A 161 4.51 24.24 -9.57
C GLY A 161 5.91 23.58 -9.51
N PRO A 162 6.93 24.19 -10.13
CA PRO A 162 8.30 23.63 -10.17
C PRO A 162 9.02 23.60 -8.81
N ASP A 163 8.59 24.40 -7.83
CA ASP A 163 9.14 24.42 -6.46
C ASP A 163 8.37 23.52 -5.49
N ASP A 164 7.26 22.91 -5.94
CA ASP A 164 6.32 22.16 -5.11
C ASP A 164 6.84 20.76 -4.76
N HIS A 165 6.34 20.21 -3.65
CA HIS A 165 6.68 18.87 -3.17
C HIS A 165 5.42 18.01 -3.19
N ILE A 166 5.52 16.82 -3.79
CA ILE A 166 4.40 15.88 -3.92
C ILE A 166 4.68 14.66 -3.03
N PHE A 167 3.70 14.26 -2.22
CA PHE A 167 3.69 12.99 -1.52
C PHE A 167 2.57 12.11 -2.08
N VAL A 168 2.91 10.91 -2.55
CA VAL A 168 1.93 9.91 -2.98
C VAL A 168 1.96 8.76 -1.98
N TYR A 169 0.80 8.34 -1.50
CA TYR A 169 0.67 7.17 -0.66
C TYR A 169 -0.46 6.27 -1.16
N TYR A 170 -0.08 5.03 -1.43
CA TYR A 170 -0.97 3.95 -1.83
C TYR A 170 -0.98 2.89 -0.72
N ALA A 171 -2.18 2.40 -0.37
CA ALA A 171 -2.35 1.24 0.49
C ALA A 171 -3.40 0.28 -0.09
N ASP A 172 -2.97 -0.91 -0.49
CA ASP A 172 -3.88 -2.00 -0.85
C ASP A 172 -3.21 -3.38 -0.97
N HIS A 173 -3.89 -4.33 -1.63
CA HIS A 173 -3.28 -5.49 -2.24
C HIS A 173 -2.37 -5.07 -3.40
N GLY A 174 -1.26 -5.78 -3.48
CA GLY A 174 -0.36 -5.75 -4.63
C GLY A 174 -0.18 -7.15 -5.18
N SER A 175 0.60 -7.23 -6.24
CA SER A 175 1.05 -8.46 -6.87
C SER A 175 2.28 -8.14 -7.72
N PRO A 176 3.03 -9.14 -8.20
CA PRO A 176 4.18 -8.91 -9.06
C PRO A 176 3.88 -7.97 -10.25
N GLY A 177 4.45 -6.77 -10.22
CA GLY A 177 4.32 -5.74 -11.26
C GLY A 177 2.94 -5.07 -11.34
N LEU A 178 2.07 -5.25 -10.34
CA LEU A 178 0.68 -4.80 -10.37
C LEU A 178 0.14 -4.37 -9.01
N LEU A 179 -0.69 -3.33 -9.01
CA LEU A 179 -1.45 -2.84 -7.86
C LEU A 179 -2.95 -2.95 -8.16
N VAL A 180 -3.70 -3.54 -7.21
CA VAL A 180 -5.12 -3.88 -7.39
C VAL A 180 -6.00 -2.63 -7.28
N MET A 181 -6.95 -2.46 -8.20
CA MET A 181 -7.86 -1.32 -8.20
C MET A 181 -9.32 -1.75 -7.96
N PRO A 182 -10.15 -0.92 -7.31
CA PRO A 182 -11.48 -1.35 -6.88
C PRO A 182 -12.52 -1.22 -8.00
N SER A 183 -12.14 -0.63 -9.14
CA SER A 183 -12.97 -0.41 -10.32
C SER A 183 -12.11 -0.13 -11.56
N GLY A 184 -12.51 -0.69 -12.71
CA GLY A 184 -11.77 -0.59 -13.97
C GLY A 184 -10.71 -1.70 -14.12
N ASP A 185 -9.66 -1.41 -14.88
CA ASP A 185 -8.43 -2.22 -14.94
C ASP A 185 -7.56 -1.99 -13.68
N ASP A 186 -6.64 -2.91 -13.39
CA ASP A 186 -5.60 -2.78 -12.36
C ASP A 186 -4.42 -1.90 -12.81
N LEU A 187 -3.66 -1.35 -11.86
CA LEU A 187 -2.51 -0.48 -12.14
C LEU A 187 -1.22 -1.29 -12.35
N TYR A 188 -0.72 -1.34 -13.59
CA TYR A 188 0.56 -1.97 -13.91
C TYR A 188 1.76 -1.04 -13.65
N ALA A 189 2.92 -1.63 -13.35
CA ALA A 189 4.13 -0.90 -12.97
C ALA A 189 4.70 0.01 -14.06
N ASP A 190 4.63 -0.42 -15.33
CA ASP A 190 5.06 0.39 -16.46
C ASP A 190 4.20 1.64 -16.64
N ASP A 191 2.87 1.53 -16.53
CA ASP A 191 1.94 2.66 -16.62
C ASP A 191 2.18 3.69 -15.49
N LEU A 192 2.42 3.22 -14.26
CA LEU A 192 2.77 4.07 -13.12
C LEU A 192 4.11 4.78 -13.34
N VAL A 193 5.16 4.04 -13.67
CA VAL A 193 6.52 4.60 -13.81
C VAL A 193 6.62 5.52 -15.03
N ASP A 194 5.95 5.22 -16.14
CA ASP A 194 5.89 6.15 -17.28
C ASP A 194 5.03 7.39 -16.98
N THR A 195 4.03 7.29 -16.08
CA THR A 195 3.31 8.47 -15.58
C THR A 195 4.21 9.35 -14.71
N LEU A 196 5.06 8.76 -13.87
CA LEU A 196 6.07 9.50 -13.09
C LEU A 196 7.13 10.18 -14.01
N LYS A 197 7.59 9.49 -15.07
CA LYS A 197 8.46 10.08 -16.10
C LYS A 197 7.78 11.23 -16.84
N LYS A 198 6.51 11.09 -17.23
CA LYS A 198 5.71 12.16 -17.88
C LYS A 198 5.56 13.37 -16.95
N LYS A 199 5.19 13.14 -15.68
CA LYS A 199 5.09 14.19 -14.65
C LYS A 199 6.44 14.92 -14.48
N HIS A 200 7.56 14.19 -14.43
CA HIS A 200 8.90 14.79 -14.40
C HIS A 200 9.18 15.67 -15.63
N ALA A 201 8.90 15.16 -16.84
CA ALA A 201 9.15 15.87 -18.09
C ALA A 201 8.37 17.20 -18.24
N THR A 202 7.29 17.41 -17.47
CA THR A 202 6.60 18.72 -17.40
C THR A 202 7.29 19.74 -16.49
N GLY A 203 8.21 19.32 -15.62
CA GLY A 203 8.86 20.19 -14.63
C GLY A 203 7.94 20.73 -13.54
N THR A 204 6.81 20.07 -13.26
CA THR A 204 5.77 20.53 -12.32
C THR A 204 5.94 20.03 -10.89
N TYR A 205 7.17 19.74 -10.46
CA TYR A 205 7.54 19.51 -9.05
C TYR A 205 9.05 19.63 -8.85
N LYS A 206 9.45 19.93 -7.61
CA LYS A 206 10.85 19.92 -7.15
C LYS A 206 11.26 18.53 -6.69
N SER A 207 10.41 17.87 -5.91
CA SER A 207 10.64 16.57 -5.27
C SER A 207 9.35 15.77 -5.14
N LEU A 208 9.39 14.47 -5.42
CA LEU A 208 8.25 13.56 -5.23
C LEU A 208 8.64 12.36 -4.37
N VAL A 209 7.86 12.11 -3.32
CA VAL A 209 7.98 10.93 -2.44
C VAL A 209 6.81 9.99 -2.71
N PHE A 210 7.07 8.70 -2.87
CA PHE A 210 6.05 7.66 -3.04
C PHE A 210 6.15 6.60 -1.93
N TYR A 211 5.12 6.45 -1.10
CA TYR A 211 5.01 5.39 -0.10
C TYR A 211 4.00 4.35 -0.60
N LEU A 212 4.36 3.06 -0.53
CA LEU A 212 3.58 1.98 -1.15
C LEU A 212 3.40 0.80 -0.19
N GLU A 213 2.22 0.71 0.43
CA GLU A 213 1.73 -0.49 1.12
C GLU A 213 1.06 -1.42 0.09
N ALA A 214 1.72 -2.54 -0.23
CA ALA A 214 1.19 -3.61 -1.06
C ALA A 214 2.07 -4.88 -0.99
N CYS A 215 1.49 -6.04 -1.35
CA CYS A 215 2.26 -7.26 -1.63
C CYS A 215 3.17 -7.09 -2.85
N GLU A 216 4.33 -7.76 -2.79
CA GLU A 216 5.39 -7.73 -3.80
C GLU A 216 5.75 -6.30 -4.27
N SER A 217 5.55 -5.29 -3.42
CA SER A 217 5.47 -3.87 -3.82
C SER A 217 6.76 -3.32 -4.41
N GLY A 218 7.92 -3.89 -4.05
CA GLY A 218 9.19 -3.57 -4.69
C GLY A 218 9.21 -3.79 -6.21
N SER A 219 8.40 -4.72 -6.72
CA SER A 219 8.29 -5.02 -8.15
C SER A 219 7.62 -3.92 -8.99
N MET A 220 7.01 -2.91 -8.34
CA MET A 220 6.46 -1.72 -9.01
C MET A 220 7.55 -0.73 -9.45
N PHE A 221 8.75 -0.82 -8.88
CA PHE A 221 9.84 0.12 -9.13
C PHE A 221 11.17 -0.55 -9.51
N GLU A 222 11.39 -1.80 -9.10
CA GLU A 222 12.61 -2.54 -9.40
C GLU A 222 12.86 -2.69 -10.91
N GLY A 223 14.03 -2.24 -11.37
CA GLY A 223 14.40 -2.23 -12.79
C GLY A 223 13.60 -1.26 -13.68
N LEU A 224 12.67 -0.48 -13.11
CA LEU A 224 11.78 0.43 -13.84
C LEU A 224 12.01 1.91 -13.48
N LEU A 225 12.05 2.24 -12.19
CA LEU A 225 12.07 3.62 -11.69
C LEU A 225 13.48 4.23 -11.83
N PRO A 226 13.68 5.25 -12.67
CA PRO A 226 15.00 5.86 -12.84
C PRO A 226 15.36 6.78 -11.67
N ALA A 227 16.66 6.95 -11.43
CA ALA A 227 17.18 7.69 -10.26
C ALA A 227 17.48 9.17 -10.52
N ASP A 228 17.17 9.69 -11.71
CA ASP A 228 17.46 11.06 -12.15
C ASP A 228 16.19 11.92 -12.36
N ILE A 229 15.00 11.39 -12.01
CA ILE A 229 13.70 12.09 -12.18
C ILE A 229 13.17 12.77 -10.90
N ASN A 230 14.00 12.97 -9.88
CA ASN A 230 13.57 13.51 -8.58
C ASN A 230 12.37 12.76 -7.92
N VAL A 231 12.23 11.46 -8.15
CA VAL A 231 11.29 10.58 -7.41
C VAL A 231 12.04 9.68 -6.45
N TYR A 232 11.68 9.69 -5.17
CA TYR A 232 12.12 8.73 -4.16
C TYR A 232 10.94 7.87 -3.70
N ALA A 233 11.07 6.55 -3.77
CA ALA A 233 10.00 5.62 -3.39
C ALA A 233 10.42 4.69 -2.25
N THR A 234 9.48 4.31 -1.39
CA THR A 234 9.62 3.23 -0.40
C THR A 234 8.44 2.27 -0.47
N THR A 235 8.69 0.98 -0.23
CA THR A 235 7.70 -0.09 -0.39
C THR A 235 7.62 -0.97 0.84
N ALA A 236 6.43 -1.46 1.20
CA ALA A 236 6.20 -2.32 2.35
C ALA A 236 6.93 -3.67 2.28
N SER A 237 7.18 -4.16 1.06
CA SER A 237 7.88 -5.42 0.81
C SER A 237 8.80 -5.35 -0.40
N ASN A 238 9.64 -6.38 -0.55
CA ASN A 238 10.46 -6.59 -1.75
C ASN A 238 9.61 -7.11 -2.94
N ALA A 239 10.25 -7.43 -4.07
CA ALA A 239 9.56 -7.92 -5.29
C ALA A 239 9.09 -9.39 -5.23
N GLU A 240 9.30 -10.10 -4.11
CA GLU A 240 9.08 -11.54 -3.94
C GLU A 240 8.01 -11.89 -2.90
N GLU A 241 7.80 -11.05 -1.88
CA GLU A 241 7.04 -11.37 -0.68
C GLU A 241 5.80 -10.47 -0.45
N SER A 242 4.82 -11.04 0.27
CA SER A 242 3.62 -10.33 0.69
C SER A 242 3.90 -9.30 1.77
N SER A 243 3.13 -8.21 1.79
CA SER A 243 3.02 -7.36 2.98
C SER A 243 2.03 -7.94 4.00
N TRP A 244 1.88 -7.27 5.14
CA TRP A 244 1.25 -7.82 6.33
C TRP A 244 0.19 -6.88 6.90
N ALA A 245 -1.04 -7.36 7.01
CA ALA A 245 -2.07 -6.71 7.79
C ALA A 245 -1.70 -6.73 9.28
N ALA A 246 -1.95 -5.61 9.95
CA ALA A 246 -1.70 -5.35 11.37
C ALA A 246 -3.00 -5.31 12.18
N TYR A 247 -2.84 -5.40 13.51
CA TYR A 247 -3.95 -5.27 14.47
C TYR A 247 -5.14 -6.20 14.17
N CYS A 248 -4.89 -7.38 13.62
CA CYS A 248 -5.92 -8.38 13.33
C CYS A 248 -6.45 -9.09 14.60
N SER A 249 -7.64 -9.69 14.50
CA SER A 249 -8.19 -10.59 15.54
C SER A 249 -7.41 -11.91 15.72
N TYR A 250 -6.44 -12.21 14.84
CA TYR A 250 -5.67 -13.46 14.80
C TYR A 250 -4.24 -13.20 14.35
N GLY A 251 -3.30 -14.06 14.78
CA GLY A 251 -1.93 -14.08 14.25
C GLY A 251 -0.89 -13.35 15.10
N GLY A 252 -1.00 -13.30 16.43
CA GLY A 252 0.05 -12.71 17.27
C GLY A 252 -0.33 -12.50 18.73
N GLN A 253 0.56 -11.89 19.51
CA GLN A 253 0.28 -11.41 20.86
C GLN A 253 0.14 -9.88 20.86
N GLY A 254 -0.91 -9.36 21.48
CA GLY A 254 -1.11 -7.93 21.73
C GLY A 254 -2.59 -7.52 21.62
N PRO A 255 -2.93 -6.23 21.73
CA PRO A 255 -4.31 -5.75 21.61
C PRO A 255 -4.97 -6.20 20.28
N PRO A 256 -6.05 -7.00 20.35
CA PRO A 256 -6.90 -7.27 19.19
C PRO A 256 -7.81 -6.06 18.91
N PRO A 257 -8.54 -6.05 17.77
CA PRO A 257 -9.61 -5.09 17.54
C PRO A 257 -10.62 -5.02 18.70
N PRO A 258 -11.23 -3.84 18.94
CA PRO A 258 -12.37 -3.71 19.83
C PRO A 258 -13.51 -4.70 19.53
N PRO A 259 -14.32 -5.09 20.54
CA PRO A 259 -15.46 -5.97 20.34
C PRO A 259 -16.43 -5.43 19.29
N GLY A 260 -16.71 -6.25 18.28
CA GLY A 260 -17.57 -5.91 17.12
C GLY A 260 -16.82 -5.90 15.80
N PHE A 261 -15.49 -5.71 15.81
CA PHE A 261 -14.68 -5.81 14.59
C PHE A 261 -14.31 -7.27 14.30
N ASP A 262 -14.55 -7.70 13.06
CA ASP A 262 -14.27 -9.04 12.53
C ASP A 262 -13.03 -9.09 11.63
N THR A 263 -12.48 -7.92 11.33
CA THR A 263 -11.47 -7.64 10.31
C THR A 263 -10.14 -7.19 10.93
N CYS A 264 -9.13 -6.94 10.09
CA CYS A 264 -7.88 -6.27 10.49
C CYS A 264 -8.06 -4.75 10.35
N LEU A 265 -7.33 -3.97 11.16
CA LEU A 265 -7.59 -2.54 11.32
C LEU A 265 -6.65 -1.65 10.49
N GLY A 266 -5.41 -2.07 10.30
CA GLY A 266 -4.38 -1.36 9.52
C GLY A 266 -3.38 -2.33 8.95
N ASP A 267 -2.31 -1.79 8.36
CA ASP A 267 -1.28 -2.56 7.68
C ASP A 267 0.12 -2.23 8.21
N LEU A 268 1.04 -3.21 8.23
CA LEU A 268 2.20 -3.20 9.11
C LEU A 268 3.22 -2.11 8.77
N TYR A 269 3.49 -1.88 7.49
CA TYR A 269 4.36 -0.79 7.06
C TYR A 269 3.64 0.55 7.21
N SER A 270 2.35 0.60 6.88
CA SER A 270 1.48 1.76 7.07
C SER A 270 1.49 2.29 8.49
N VAL A 271 1.05 1.48 9.47
CA VAL A 271 1.02 1.88 10.89
C VAL A 271 2.42 2.25 11.37
N SER A 272 3.46 1.57 10.87
CA SER A 272 4.85 1.84 11.26
C SER A 272 5.36 3.21 10.81
N TRP A 273 4.90 3.76 9.67
CA TRP A 273 5.27 5.12 9.25
C TRP A 273 4.31 6.18 9.80
N MET A 274 3.03 5.85 9.92
CA MET A 274 1.99 6.77 10.39
C MET A 274 2.06 7.02 11.90
N GLU A 275 2.20 5.97 12.74
CA GLU A 275 2.36 6.14 14.20
C GLU A 275 3.68 6.85 14.55
N ASP A 276 4.73 6.62 13.76
CA ASP A 276 6.01 7.32 13.89
C ASP A 276 5.87 8.81 13.53
N SER A 277 5.10 9.12 12.49
CA SER A 277 4.80 10.50 12.09
C SER A 277 3.89 11.25 13.07
N ASP A 278 2.88 10.58 13.64
CA ASP A 278 1.99 11.17 14.65
C ASP A 278 2.73 11.50 15.96
N ALA A 279 3.82 10.80 16.27
CA ALA A 279 4.54 10.88 17.55
C ALA A 279 5.72 11.86 17.59
N ARG A 280 6.05 12.56 16.50
CA ARG A 280 7.35 13.26 16.36
C ARG A 280 7.26 14.66 15.73
N ASP A 281 8.30 15.47 15.94
CA ASP A 281 8.52 16.68 15.15
C ASP A 281 9.23 16.33 13.84
N LEU A 282 8.46 16.41 12.76
CA LEU A 282 8.85 16.00 11.42
C LEU A 282 9.81 16.99 10.74
N ARG A 283 10.05 18.18 11.32
CA ARG A 283 11.16 19.08 10.92
C ARG A 283 12.53 18.51 11.33
N ASN A 284 12.57 17.71 12.40
CA ASN A 284 13.78 17.12 12.97
C ASN A 284 14.01 15.67 12.51
N GLU A 285 13.20 15.17 11.57
CA GLU A 285 13.31 13.83 11.00
C GLU A 285 13.34 13.85 9.48
N SER A 286 14.28 13.09 8.91
CA SER A 286 14.42 12.86 7.48
C SER A 286 13.74 11.57 7.00
N LEU A 287 13.44 11.51 5.70
CA LEU A 287 12.94 10.31 5.01
C LEU A 287 13.80 9.07 5.28
N ALA A 288 15.12 9.22 5.37
CA ALA A 288 16.05 8.14 5.73
C ALA A 288 15.87 7.65 7.18
N GLN A 289 15.68 8.56 8.14
CA GLN A 289 15.49 8.19 9.54
C GLN A 289 14.17 7.46 9.76
N GLN A 290 13.08 7.94 9.13
CA GLN A 290 11.80 7.23 9.17
C GLN A 290 11.88 5.88 8.44
N TYR A 291 12.49 5.80 7.26
CA TYR A 291 12.69 4.51 6.59
C TYR A 291 13.42 3.48 7.46
N GLU A 292 14.49 3.87 8.16
CA GLU A 292 15.19 2.96 9.08
C GLU A 292 14.24 2.47 10.20
N VAL A 293 13.43 3.36 10.79
CA VAL A 293 12.45 3.00 11.83
C VAL A 293 11.39 2.06 11.28
N VAL A 294 10.79 2.40 10.14
CA VAL A 294 9.73 1.63 9.48
C VAL A 294 10.23 0.26 9.07
N ARG A 295 11.46 0.15 8.54
CA ARG A 295 12.10 -1.13 8.23
C ARG A 295 12.27 -1.99 9.49
N GLU A 296 12.91 -1.48 10.54
CA GLU A 296 13.14 -2.28 11.77
C GLU A 296 11.82 -2.72 12.44
N ASN A 297 10.75 -1.92 12.33
CA ASN A 297 9.42 -2.26 12.85
C ASN A 297 8.68 -3.33 12.01
N THR A 298 8.90 -3.31 10.69
CA THR A 298 8.23 -4.17 9.70
C THR A 298 8.95 -5.50 9.48
N LEU A 299 10.27 -5.57 9.73
CA LEU A 299 11.09 -6.77 9.50
C LEU A 299 10.56 -8.02 10.22
N PRO A 300 10.68 -9.23 9.61
CA PRO A 300 10.31 -10.48 10.25
C PRO A 300 11.31 -10.83 11.37
N HIS A 301 10.86 -10.77 12.63
CA HIS A 301 11.70 -11.08 13.78
C HIS A 301 11.95 -12.58 13.97
N ALA A 302 13.12 -12.94 14.51
CA ALA A 302 13.50 -14.34 14.76
C ALA A 302 12.57 -15.12 15.71
N SER A 303 11.69 -14.44 16.46
CA SER A 303 10.67 -15.02 17.33
C SER A 303 9.29 -15.18 16.66
N TYR A 304 9.05 -14.54 15.52
CA TYR A 304 7.81 -14.60 14.74
C TYR A 304 8.06 -14.15 13.29
N SER A 305 7.93 -15.08 12.34
CA SER A 305 8.19 -14.84 10.90
C SER A 305 7.04 -14.09 10.23
N GLN A 306 6.74 -12.90 10.75
CA GLN A 306 5.56 -12.09 10.42
C GLN A 306 6.00 -10.64 10.19
N GLY A 307 6.39 -10.36 8.96
CA GLY A 307 7.01 -9.10 8.55
C GLY A 307 7.62 -9.21 7.17
N SER A 308 8.03 -8.07 6.61
CA SER A 308 8.56 -7.92 5.25
C SER A 308 9.76 -6.98 5.22
N HIS A 309 10.50 -7.00 4.12
CA HIS A 309 11.68 -6.18 3.88
C HIS A 309 11.25 -4.89 3.18
N VAL A 310 11.19 -3.80 3.96
CA VAL A 310 10.91 -2.46 3.42
C VAL A 310 12.06 -2.03 2.52
N MET A 311 11.76 -1.64 1.28
CA MET A 311 12.77 -1.29 0.26
C MET A 311 12.74 0.21 -0.10
N GLN A 312 13.74 0.67 -0.87
CA GLN A 312 13.86 2.04 -1.38
C GLN A 312 14.25 2.02 -2.86
N TYR A 313 13.69 2.92 -3.66
CA TYR A 313 13.94 3.04 -5.10
C TYR A 313 14.00 4.50 -5.59
N GLY A 314 14.57 4.70 -6.77
CA GLY A 314 14.66 6.00 -7.44
C GLY A 314 15.83 6.85 -6.93
N ASP A 315 15.60 8.15 -6.79
CA ASP A 315 16.59 9.14 -6.37
C ASP A 315 16.84 9.07 -4.85
N MET A 316 17.79 8.22 -4.49
CA MET A 316 18.26 8.03 -3.12
C MET A 316 18.84 9.31 -2.49
N THR A 317 19.19 10.35 -3.25
CA THR A 317 19.77 11.58 -2.68
C THR A 317 18.75 12.40 -1.90
N GLN A 318 17.45 12.22 -2.17
CA GLN A 318 16.38 12.89 -1.42
C GLN A 318 16.19 12.38 -0.01
N ASN A 319 16.73 11.22 0.36
CA ASN A 319 16.45 10.61 1.66
C ASN A 319 16.94 11.46 2.86
N VAL A 320 17.83 12.44 2.62
CA VAL A 320 18.27 13.43 3.62
C VAL A 320 17.24 14.55 3.89
N GLN A 321 16.21 14.69 3.05
CA GLN A 321 15.18 15.72 3.22
C GLN A 321 14.28 15.42 4.42
N SER A 322 13.86 16.48 5.09
CA SER A 322 12.91 16.44 6.20
C SER A 322 11.51 16.03 5.74
N LEU A 323 10.81 15.23 6.55
CA LEU A 323 9.41 14.88 6.36
C LEU A 323 8.49 16.11 6.29
N TYR A 324 8.86 17.20 6.98
CA TYR A 324 8.14 18.49 6.93
C TYR A 324 7.98 19.05 5.51
N SER A 325 8.93 18.78 4.61
CA SER A 325 8.85 19.18 3.20
C SER A 325 7.70 18.52 2.44
N PHE A 326 7.16 17.41 2.94
CA PHE A 326 6.15 16.60 2.27
C PHE A 326 4.83 16.56 3.06
N ILE A 327 4.86 16.13 4.32
CA ILE A 327 3.68 15.87 5.15
C ILE A 327 3.46 16.89 6.28
N GLY A 328 4.32 17.92 6.39
CA GLY A 328 4.23 18.94 7.43
C GLY A 328 4.72 18.45 8.80
N THR A 329 4.30 19.10 9.89
CA THR A 329 4.56 18.66 11.28
C THR A 329 3.41 19.13 12.17
N ASN A 330 2.99 18.32 13.15
CA ASN A 330 1.96 18.73 14.11
C ASN A 330 2.58 19.70 15.15
N PRO A 331 2.07 20.94 15.34
CA PRO A 331 2.61 21.87 16.34
C PRO A 331 2.61 21.35 17.79
N ASP A 332 1.72 20.41 18.14
CA ASP A 332 1.74 19.78 19.47
C ASP A 332 3.04 19.00 19.73
N ASN A 333 3.69 18.52 18.66
CA ASN A 333 4.93 17.74 18.73
C ASN A 333 6.19 18.61 18.83
N ASP A 334 6.08 19.95 18.79
CA ASP A 334 7.22 20.90 18.80
C ASP A 334 8.22 20.70 19.94
N ASN A 335 7.79 20.09 21.06
CA ASN A 335 8.62 19.84 22.24
C ASN A 335 9.09 18.38 22.38
N VAL A 336 8.81 17.51 21.41
CA VAL A 336 9.21 16.10 21.44
C VAL A 336 10.70 15.99 21.10
N THR A 337 11.54 15.96 22.14
CA THR A 337 12.98 15.80 21.97
C THR A 337 13.34 14.46 21.34
N THR A 338 14.15 14.46 20.28
CA THR A 338 14.67 13.27 19.58
C THR A 338 15.54 12.33 20.44
N SER A 339 15.72 12.66 21.72
CA SER A 339 16.31 11.80 22.76
C SER A 339 15.31 10.85 23.43
N VAL A 340 14.00 10.94 23.13
CA VAL A 340 13.08 9.79 23.31
C VAL A 340 13.63 8.65 22.46
N LYS A 341 13.89 7.49 23.09
CA LYS A 341 14.78 6.47 22.54
C LYS A 341 14.30 5.96 21.17
N ARG A 342 15.27 5.60 20.31
CA ARG A 342 15.08 4.67 19.16
C ARG A 342 14.59 3.25 19.55
N SER A 343 14.19 3.02 20.80
CA SER A 343 13.42 1.83 21.17
C SER A 343 12.01 2.08 20.64
N GLY A 344 11.67 1.46 19.50
CA GLY A 344 10.59 1.91 18.63
C GLY A 344 9.27 2.22 19.32
N VAL A 345 8.56 3.23 18.79
CA VAL A 345 7.14 3.51 19.10
C VAL A 345 6.32 2.22 18.96
N VAL A 346 6.61 1.47 17.89
CA VAL A 346 6.04 0.18 17.51
C VAL A 346 6.51 -1.00 18.40
N SER A 347 7.29 -0.76 19.47
CA SER A 347 7.52 -1.77 20.53
C SER A 347 6.23 -2.15 21.29
N GLY A 348 5.14 -1.39 21.08
CA GLY A 348 3.77 -1.71 21.49
C GLY A 348 2.92 -2.45 20.45
N ALA A 349 3.33 -2.57 19.17
CA ALA A 349 2.56 -3.23 18.12
C ALA A 349 2.69 -4.77 18.16
N GLY A 350 2.50 -5.30 19.36
CA GLY A 350 1.84 -6.58 19.48
C GLY A 350 0.42 -6.46 18.92
N GLY A 351 0.07 -7.38 18.04
CA GLY A 351 -1.25 -7.47 17.42
C GLY A 351 -1.30 -8.74 16.57
N GLY A 352 -2.46 -9.07 16.04
CA GLY A 352 -2.52 -10.08 15.00
C GLY A 352 -1.82 -9.59 13.73
N ARG A 353 -0.76 -10.28 13.29
CA ARG A 353 -0.11 -10.06 11.99
C ARG A 353 -0.52 -11.17 11.01
N VAL A 354 -1.02 -10.81 9.83
CA VAL A 354 -1.51 -11.77 8.81
C VAL A 354 -1.03 -11.31 7.44
N SER A 355 -0.59 -12.20 6.55
CA SER A 355 -0.31 -11.83 5.14
C SER A 355 -1.58 -11.32 4.47
N GLN A 356 -1.50 -10.29 3.62
CA GLN A 356 -2.67 -9.75 2.90
C GLN A 356 -3.48 -10.84 2.19
N HIS A 357 -2.79 -11.82 1.61
CA HIS A 357 -3.41 -12.92 0.88
C HIS A 357 -4.32 -13.80 1.76
N ASP A 358 -4.24 -13.74 3.09
CA ASP A 358 -5.12 -14.50 4.02
C ASP A 358 -5.94 -13.60 4.97
N ALA A 359 -5.82 -12.27 4.86
CA ALA A 359 -6.56 -11.32 5.71
C ALA A 359 -8.08 -11.38 5.48
N ASP A 360 -8.51 -11.64 4.25
CA ASP A 360 -9.91 -11.91 3.88
C ASP A 360 -10.41 -13.24 4.49
N LEU A 361 -9.60 -14.30 4.45
CA LEU A 361 -9.93 -15.59 5.07
C LEU A 361 -10.10 -15.45 6.59
N VAL A 362 -9.30 -14.61 7.24
CA VAL A 362 -9.46 -14.27 8.67
C VAL A 362 -10.83 -13.64 8.94
N TYR A 363 -11.31 -12.75 8.07
CA TYR A 363 -12.67 -12.19 8.16
C TYR A 363 -13.75 -13.26 7.96
N PHE A 364 -13.70 -14.06 6.89
CA PHE A 364 -14.71 -15.10 6.63
C PHE A 364 -14.73 -16.19 7.73
N TRP A 365 -13.57 -16.55 8.25
CA TRP A 365 -13.44 -17.47 9.39
C TRP A 365 -14.01 -16.89 10.69
N ASN A 366 -13.80 -15.59 10.95
CA ASN A 366 -14.41 -14.90 12.10
C ASN A 366 -15.94 -14.95 12.03
N LYS A 367 -16.54 -14.63 10.87
CA LYS A 367 -18.00 -14.70 10.67
C LYS A 367 -18.53 -16.11 10.94
N TYR A 368 -17.95 -17.12 10.30
CA TYR A 368 -18.37 -18.52 10.49
C TYR A 368 -18.24 -18.98 11.96
N ARG A 369 -17.15 -18.62 12.65
CA ARG A 369 -16.92 -19.04 14.03
C ARG A 369 -17.81 -18.31 15.03
N LYS A 370 -18.04 -17.00 14.86
CA LYS A 370 -18.81 -16.17 15.80
C LYS A 370 -20.33 -16.41 15.68
N ALA A 371 -20.82 -16.77 14.49
CA ALA A 371 -22.22 -17.13 14.28
C ALA A 371 -22.66 -18.35 15.12
N GLY A 372 -23.89 -18.32 15.63
CA GLY A 372 -24.44 -19.34 16.53
C GLY A 372 -24.68 -20.71 15.85
N ASP A 373 -24.51 -21.81 16.58
CA ASP A 373 -24.71 -23.14 16.01
C ASP A 373 -26.16 -23.38 15.57
N GLY A 374 -26.33 -23.93 14.37
CA GLY A 374 -27.64 -24.16 13.76
C GLY A 374 -28.33 -22.92 13.17
N THR A 375 -27.74 -21.71 13.25
CA THR A 375 -28.35 -20.52 12.63
C THR A 375 -28.21 -20.51 11.11
N ALA A 376 -29.12 -19.78 10.44
CA ALA A 376 -29.02 -19.53 9.00
C ALA A 376 -27.74 -18.76 8.65
N GLU A 377 -27.37 -17.78 9.48
CA GLU A 377 -26.11 -17.01 9.42
C GLU A 377 -24.87 -17.91 9.41
N LYS A 378 -24.77 -18.89 10.32
CA LYS A 378 -23.60 -19.79 10.37
C LYS A 378 -23.49 -20.67 9.13
N ARG A 379 -24.62 -21.11 8.59
CA ARG A 379 -24.67 -21.85 7.32
C ARG A 379 -24.21 -20.96 6.16
N GLU A 380 -24.70 -19.73 6.06
CA GLU A 380 -24.30 -18.79 5.01
C GLU A 380 -22.82 -18.41 5.11
N ALA A 381 -22.32 -18.10 6.30
CA ALA A 381 -20.91 -17.79 6.53
C ALA A 381 -20.00 -18.99 6.20
N ARG A 382 -20.44 -20.22 6.51
CA ARG A 382 -19.75 -21.44 6.06
C ARG A 382 -19.75 -21.56 4.53
N GLU A 383 -20.88 -21.33 3.89
CA GLU A 383 -21.02 -21.43 2.43
C GLU A 383 -20.12 -20.41 1.71
N ARG A 384 -20.14 -19.14 2.13
CA ARG A 384 -19.24 -18.08 1.64
C ARG A 384 -17.77 -18.47 1.81
N LEU A 385 -17.36 -18.96 3.00
CA LEU A 385 -15.99 -19.43 3.24
C LEU A 385 -15.60 -20.59 2.31
N HIS A 386 -16.47 -21.58 2.14
CA HIS A 386 -16.26 -22.70 1.22
C HIS A 386 -16.14 -22.22 -0.24
N GLN A 387 -16.95 -21.25 -0.67
CA GLN A 387 -16.90 -20.67 -2.02
C GLN A 387 -15.56 -19.94 -2.27
N VAL A 388 -15.08 -19.14 -1.31
CA VAL A 388 -13.76 -18.47 -1.41
C VAL A 388 -12.64 -19.49 -1.51
N MET A 389 -12.60 -20.49 -0.62
CA MET A 389 -11.57 -21.55 -0.65
C MET A 389 -11.61 -22.36 -1.95
N ALA A 390 -12.79 -22.66 -2.49
CA ALA A 390 -12.94 -23.35 -3.78
C ALA A 390 -12.44 -22.50 -4.95
N ARG A 391 -12.74 -21.19 -4.97
CA ARG A 391 -12.25 -20.27 -6.00
C ARG A 391 -10.72 -20.12 -5.97
N ARG A 392 -10.12 -20.03 -4.78
CA ARG A 392 -8.65 -20.04 -4.60
C ARG A 392 -8.02 -21.28 -5.24
N SER A 393 -8.52 -22.46 -4.88
CA SER A 393 -8.06 -23.75 -5.42
C SER A 393 -8.26 -23.88 -6.94
N GLN A 394 -9.38 -23.39 -7.47
CA GLN A 394 -9.66 -23.36 -8.91
C GLN A 394 -8.61 -22.52 -9.67
N ILE A 395 -8.28 -21.32 -9.18
CA ILE A 395 -7.30 -20.44 -9.83
C ILE A 395 -5.91 -21.08 -9.80
N ASP A 396 -5.46 -21.56 -8.63
CA ASP A 396 -4.15 -22.20 -8.47
C ASP A 396 -3.98 -23.40 -9.41
N SER A 397 -4.97 -24.29 -9.44
CA SER A 397 -4.97 -25.47 -10.33
C SER A 397 -5.01 -25.09 -11.81
N SER A 398 -5.68 -23.98 -12.17
CA SER A 398 -5.77 -23.50 -13.55
C SER A 398 -4.44 -22.93 -14.04
N VAL A 399 -3.76 -22.14 -13.22
CA VAL A 399 -2.43 -21.57 -13.53
C VAL A 399 -1.36 -22.66 -13.58
N GLU A 400 -1.33 -23.59 -12.61
CA GLU A 400 -0.42 -24.75 -12.64
C GLU A 400 -0.65 -25.60 -13.90
N ARG A 401 -1.91 -25.78 -14.31
CA ARG A 401 -2.26 -26.52 -15.52
C ARG A 401 -1.78 -25.80 -16.80
N ILE A 402 -1.89 -24.48 -16.87
CA ILE A 402 -1.36 -23.66 -17.97
C ILE A 402 0.16 -23.83 -18.10
N GLY A 403 0.90 -23.69 -16.99
CA GLY A 403 2.35 -23.93 -16.98
C GLY A 403 2.72 -25.36 -17.40
N SER A 404 1.95 -26.36 -16.96
CA SER A 404 2.13 -27.76 -17.34
C SER A 404 1.86 -28.02 -18.84
N LEU A 405 0.95 -27.27 -19.46
CA LEU A 405 0.63 -27.37 -20.89
C LEU A 405 1.67 -26.66 -21.77
N LEU A 406 2.21 -25.52 -21.31
CA LEU A 406 3.21 -24.74 -22.06
C LEU A 406 4.63 -25.30 -21.95
N PHE A 407 5.04 -25.73 -20.75
CA PHE A 407 6.44 -26.03 -20.44
C PHE A 407 6.67 -27.47 -19.91
N GLY A 408 5.61 -28.27 -19.84
CA GLY A 408 5.65 -29.66 -19.38
C GLY A 408 5.31 -29.84 -17.90
N SER A 409 4.73 -30.99 -17.58
CA SER A 409 4.16 -31.32 -16.26
C SER A 409 5.16 -31.29 -15.10
N GLY A 410 4.67 -30.92 -13.92
CA GLY A 410 5.42 -31.00 -12.66
C GLY A 410 6.52 -29.95 -12.54
N GLU A 411 7.71 -30.37 -12.10
CA GLU A 411 8.83 -29.45 -11.85
C GLU A 411 9.22 -28.58 -13.04
N ALA A 412 9.00 -29.02 -14.30
CA ALA A 412 9.39 -28.26 -15.47
C ALA A 412 8.59 -26.95 -15.60
N GLY A 413 7.26 -27.03 -15.74
CA GLY A 413 6.41 -25.85 -15.76
C GLY A 413 6.40 -25.08 -14.45
N SER A 414 6.42 -25.77 -13.31
CA SER A 414 6.48 -25.11 -11.99
C SER A 414 7.70 -24.19 -11.86
N LYS A 415 8.90 -24.64 -12.27
CA LYS A 415 10.13 -23.83 -12.24
C LYS A 415 10.10 -22.63 -13.18
N VAL A 416 9.39 -22.71 -14.31
CA VAL A 416 9.22 -21.54 -15.20
C VAL A 416 8.25 -20.55 -14.57
N LEU A 417 7.06 -20.99 -14.13
CA LEU A 417 6.06 -20.08 -13.57
C LEU A 417 6.54 -19.39 -12.28
N THR A 418 7.27 -20.10 -11.42
CA THR A 418 7.76 -19.59 -10.13
C THR A 418 9.13 -18.92 -10.20
N ALA A 419 9.75 -18.80 -11.39
CA ALA A 419 11.05 -18.15 -11.54
C ALA A 419 11.02 -16.70 -11.05
N VAL A 420 12.06 -16.30 -10.32
CA VAL A 420 12.31 -14.91 -9.93
C VAL A 420 13.50 -14.41 -10.75
N ARG A 421 13.39 -13.18 -11.28
CA ARG A 421 14.50 -12.55 -12.01
C ARG A 421 15.57 -12.04 -11.02
N PRO A 422 16.84 -11.91 -11.43
CA PRO A 422 17.85 -11.27 -10.60
C PRO A 422 17.44 -9.87 -10.16
N ALA A 423 17.69 -9.53 -8.89
CA ALA A 423 17.41 -8.21 -8.33
C ALA A 423 17.97 -7.07 -9.20
N GLY A 424 17.21 -5.99 -9.30
CA GLY A 424 17.44 -4.87 -10.21
C GLY A 424 16.90 -5.06 -11.64
N GLN A 425 16.27 -6.19 -11.98
CA GLN A 425 15.57 -6.38 -13.26
C GLN A 425 14.06 -6.13 -13.14
N PRO A 426 13.40 -5.55 -14.17
CA PRO A 426 11.95 -5.42 -14.19
C PRO A 426 11.29 -6.79 -14.31
N LEU A 427 10.09 -6.98 -13.74
CA LEU A 427 9.41 -8.28 -13.75
C LEU A 427 9.21 -8.86 -15.16
N ALA A 428 8.74 -8.04 -16.10
CA ALA A 428 8.53 -8.40 -17.49
C ALA A 428 9.45 -7.58 -18.41
N ASP A 429 9.93 -8.20 -19.50
CA ASP A 429 10.56 -7.49 -20.61
C ASP A 429 9.51 -6.91 -21.59
N ASP A 430 8.31 -7.48 -21.62
CA ASP A 430 7.15 -7.04 -22.42
C ASP A 430 5.89 -6.94 -21.55
N TRP A 431 5.49 -5.70 -21.24
CA TRP A 431 4.34 -5.39 -20.39
C TRP A 431 3.01 -5.47 -21.14
N ASP A 432 2.99 -5.25 -22.45
CA ASP A 432 1.79 -5.46 -23.28
C ASP A 432 1.47 -6.95 -23.41
N CYS A 433 2.49 -7.80 -23.50
CA CYS A 433 2.34 -9.25 -23.39
C CYS A 433 1.79 -9.65 -22.02
N LEU A 434 2.31 -9.11 -20.91
CA LEU A 434 1.83 -9.41 -19.56
C LEU A 434 0.34 -9.03 -19.40
N LYS A 435 0.00 -7.76 -19.69
CA LYS A 435 -1.38 -7.23 -19.67
C LYS A 435 -2.31 -8.09 -20.54
N SER A 436 -1.85 -8.51 -21.71
CA SER A 436 -2.66 -9.31 -22.64
C SER A 436 -2.76 -10.79 -22.27
N SER A 437 -1.76 -11.35 -21.60
CA SER A 437 -1.78 -12.73 -21.09
C SER A 437 -2.69 -12.89 -19.88
N VAL A 438 -2.77 -11.87 -19.01
CA VAL A 438 -3.77 -11.78 -17.94
C VAL A 438 -5.18 -11.75 -18.55
N ARG A 439 -5.45 -10.82 -19.48
CA ARG A 439 -6.76 -10.75 -20.18
C ARG A 439 -7.12 -12.05 -20.93
N ALA A 440 -6.13 -12.73 -21.52
CA ALA A 440 -6.32 -14.03 -22.18
C ALA A 440 -6.68 -15.16 -21.22
N TYR A 441 -6.13 -15.16 -19.99
CA TYR A 441 -6.57 -16.05 -18.93
C TYR A 441 -8.01 -15.74 -18.51
N GLU A 442 -8.32 -14.48 -18.18
CA GLU A 442 -9.61 -14.10 -17.60
C GLU A 442 -10.79 -14.32 -18.57
N GLY A 443 -10.57 -14.10 -19.87
CA GLY A 443 -11.55 -14.39 -20.93
C GLY A 443 -11.91 -15.88 -21.08
N HIS A 444 -11.15 -16.81 -20.48
CA HIS A 444 -11.40 -18.26 -20.54
C HIS A 444 -11.61 -18.93 -19.18
N CYS A 445 -11.08 -18.34 -18.11
CA CYS A 445 -11.09 -18.90 -16.75
C CYS A 445 -11.96 -18.08 -15.76
N GLY A 446 -12.47 -16.93 -16.21
CA GLY A 446 -13.06 -15.91 -15.35
C GLY A 446 -11.98 -15.09 -14.61
N PRO A 447 -12.38 -13.99 -13.95
CA PRO A 447 -11.43 -13.04 -13.38
C PRO A 447 -10.53 -13.67 -12.31
N LEU A 448 -9.25 -13.30 -12.29
CA LEU A 448 -8.30 -13.65 -11.25
C LEU A 448 -8.77 -13.07 -9.91
N GLY A 449 -9.09 -11.77 -9.90
CA GLY A 449 -9.41 -10.99 -8.72
C GLY A 449 -8.27 -10.95 -7.70
N GLN A 450 -8.49 -10.25 -6.59
CA GLN A 450 -7.52 -9.96 -5.53
C GLN A 450 -6.59 -11.13 -5.13
N TYR A 451 -7.12 -12.37 -5.07
CA TYR A 451 -6.30 -13.55 -4.78
C TYR A 451 -5.49 -14.07 -5.99
N GLY A 452 -6.09 -14.07 -7.18
CA GLY A 452 -5.48 -14.63 -8.37
C GLY A 452 -4.30 -13.80 -8.88
N MET A 453 -4.29 -12.48 -8.61
CA MET A 453 -3.24 -11.58 -9.09
C MET A 453 -1.83 -11.97 -8.62
N LYS A 454 -1.68 -12.72 -7.51
CA LYS A 454 -0.38 -13.30 -7.08
C LYS A 454 0.34 -14.09 -8.19
N HIS A 455 -0.41 -14.59 -9.18
CA HIS A 455 0.08 -15.32 -10.35
C HIS A 455 0.57 -14.44 -11.50
N THR A 456 0.54 -13.12 -11.40
CA THR A 456 1.13 -12.19 -12.41
C THR A 456 2.59 -12.53 -12.73
N ARG A 457 3.40 -12.98 -11.75
CA ARG A 457 4.75 -13.52 -11.99
C ARG A 457 4.76 -14.71 -12.96
N ALA A 458 3.77 -15.59 -12.88
CA ALA A 458 3.64 -16.72 -13.80
C ALA A 458 3.34 -16.25 -15.24
N PHE A 459 2.46 -15.26 -15.40
CA PHE A 459 2.18 -14.66 -16.72
C PHE A 459 3.37 -13.84 -17.27
N ALA A 460 4.12 -13.15 -16.40
CA ALA A 460 5.34 -12.45 -16.78
C ALA A 460 6.43 -13.43 -17.24
N ASN A 461 6.62 -14.54 -16.53
CA ASN A 461 7.56 -15.59 -16.93
C ASN A 461 7.16 -16.31 -18.23
N ILE A 462 5.85 -16.44 -18.51
CA ILE A 462 5.32 -16.91 -19.79
C ILE A 462 5.76 -15.96 -20.93
N CYS A 463 5.59 -14.65 -20.75
CA CYS A 463 6.01 -13.63 -21.72
C CYS A 463 7.55 -13.56 -21.88
N ASN A 464 8.30 -13.59 -20.79
CA ASN A 464 9.77 -13.61 -20.78
C ASN A 464 10.33 -14.88 -21.46
N ALA A 465 9.55 -15.98 -21.51
CA ALA A 465 9.86 -17.19 -22.27
C ALA A 465 9.49 -17.12 -23.77
N GLY A 466 8.95 -15.99 -24.24
CA GLY A 466 8.58 -15.77 -25.64
C GLY A 466 7.24 -16.40 -26.07
N VAL A 467 6.38 -16.77 -25.12
CA VAL A 467 5.04 -17.31 -25.41
C VAL A 467 4.06 -16.17 -25.66
N THR A 468 3.23 -16.27 -26.70
CA THR A 468 2.27 -15.21 -27.05
C THR A 468 0.99 -15.29 -26.22
N ALA A 469 0.30 -14.15 -26.05
CA ALA A 469 -1.03 -14.12 -25.42
C ALA A 469 -2.09 -14.95 -26.20
N GLU A 470 -1.91 -15.17 -27.51
CA GLU A 470 -2.75 -16.07 -28.31
C GLU A 470 -2.56 -17.54 -27.89
N ASP A 471 -1.33 -17.93 -27.57
CA ASP A 471 -1.01 -19.29 -27.09
C ASP A 471 -1.46 -19.48 -25.63
N VAL A 472 -1.35 -18.43 -24.79
CA VAL A 472 -1.97 -18.39 -23.45
C VAL A 472 -3.47 -18.61 -23.54
N ALA A 473 -4.17 -17.93 -24.46
CA ALA A 473 -5.62 -18.12 -24.64
C ALA A 473 -5.98 -19.58 -24.99
N LYS A 474 -5.24 -20.21 -25.91
CA LYS A 474 -5.44 -21.62 -26.30
C LYS A 474 -5.30 -22.57 -25.11
N VAL A 475 -4.26 -22.43 -24.29
CA VAL A 475 -4.06 -23.32 -23.13
C VAL A 475 -4.97 -22.99 -21.96
N ALA A 476 -5.36 -21.72 -21.77
CA ALA A 476 -6.34 -21.31 -20.76
C ALA A 476 -7.72 -21.92 -21.05
N ALA A 477 -8.18 -21.85 -22.30
CA ALA A 477 -9.41 -22.50 -22.74
C ALA A 477 -9.39 -24.03 -22.49
N GLN A 478 -8.24 -24.69 -22.72
CA GLN A 478 -8.09 -26.12 -22.44
C GLN A 478 -8.05 -26.44 -20.93
N ALA A 479 -7.32 -25.64 -20.15
CA ALA A 479 -7.15 -25.85 -18.71
C ALA A 479 -8.48 -25.64 -17.95
N CYS A 480 -9.13 -24.50 -18.18
CA CYS A 480 -10.28 -24.08 -17.38
C CYS A 480 -11.56 -24.85 -17.74
N ALA A 481 -11.70 -25.30 -19.00
CA ALA A 481 -12.76 -26.24 -19.38
C ALA A 481 -12.67 -27.58 -18.62
N ALA A 482 -11.47 -28.06 -18.29
CA ALA A 482 -11.29 -29.28 -17.51
C ALA A 482 -11.65 -29.07 -16.03
N VAL A 483 -11.20 -27.98 -15.40
CA VAL A 483 -11.47 -27.69 -13.98
C VAL A 483 -12.97 -27.47 -13.69
N HIS A 484 -13.73 -26.94 -14.67
CA HIS A 484 -15.20 -26.89 -14.59
C HIS A 484 -15.87 -28.27 -14.59
N SER A 485 -15.23 -29.32 -15.08
CA SER A 485 -15.77 -30.68 -15.00
C SER A 485 -15.54 -31.32 -13.62
N ASP A 486 -14.33 -31.20 -13.04
CA ASP A 486 -14.00 -31.78 -11.73
C ASP A 486 -14.72 -31.08 -10.56
N THR A 487 -14.93 -29.77 -10.64
CA THR A 487 -15.70 -29.02 -9.62
C THR A 487 -17.16 -29.46 -9.52
N SER A 488 -17.75 -29.96 -10.63
CA SER A 488 -19.10 -30.55 -10.61
C SER A 488 -19.19 -31.84 -9.79
N SER A 489 -18.10 -32.63 -9.78
CA SER A 489 -17.98 -33.84 -8.96
C SER A 489 -18.00 -33.52 -7.46
N PHE A 490 -17.21 -32.53 -7.03
CA PHE A 490 -17.15 -32.13 -5.62
C PHE A 490 -18.48 -31.65 -5.04
N SER A 491 -19.32 -31.00 -5.85
CA SER A 491 -20.68 -30.59 -5.42
C SER A 491 -21.56 -31.78 -5.01
N SER A 492 -21.36 -32.96 -5.63
CA SER A 492 -22.11 -34.19 -5.33
C SER A 492 -21.66 -34.93 -4.05
N LEU A 493 -20.55 -34.50 -3.42
CA LEU A 493 -19.98 -35.08 -2.21
C LEU A 493 -20.25 -34.26 -0.94
N VAL A 494 -21.03 -33.18 -1.04
CA VAL A 494 -21.33 -32.24 0.06
C VAL A 494 -22.86 -32.06 0.27
N GLN A 495 -23.67 -32.87 -0.41
CA GLN A 495 -25.10 -33.09 -0.09
C GLN A 495 -25.28 -34.29 0.85
#